data_AF-A0A1Q8QYC2-F1
#
_entry.id   AF-A0A1Q8QYC2-F1
#
_cell.length_a   1.000
_cell.length_b   1.000
_cell.length_c   1.000
_cell.angle_alpha   90.00
_cell.angle_beta   90.00
_cell.angle_gamma   90.00
#
_symmetry.space_group_name_H-M   'P 1'
#
loop_
_entity.id
_entity.type
_entity.pdbx_description
1 polymer ?
#
loop_
_entity_poly.entity_id
_entity_poly.type
_entity_poly.pdbx_seq_one_letter_code
_entity_poly.pdbx_strand_id
1 'polypeptide(L)'
;MASLTTGLIDNLAVAGVRPTSTLTVRATNDDTIIANIQIDGFYVTGTTKTQYVSEVFSLVPGEVATKNYYAQFDAFEFQFITSSDAVEISAWGKNTGGNLTVAHRMVAEELNTIGSAGITGATGATGATGATGATGATGATGATGATGATGATGATGATGATGATGAPGSGAMIPYSSGSPITVTTIALGAAGTPSFVGFGSSGPGLTSLGATIDLTGPSATALNFAFSVPRAGIITSIDAFFSTTAPLTLTGTTLTITAQLYSSTTPDNIFSPVAGTAVTLAPALTGVVAVGAISNGTLTGLAIPVTNQTRLLLVFSATAAGVTLVNTVQGYASAGVAIS
;
A
#
# COMPACT_ATOMS: atom_id res chain seq x y z
N MET A 1 -31.39 -6.55 -1.39
CA MET A 1 -30.07 -5.89 -1.49
C MET A 1 -29.79 -5.22 -0.16
N ALA A 2 -28.85 -5.78 0.62
CA ALA A 2 -28.55 -5.28 1.96
C ALA A 2 -27.23 -4.51 1.95
N SER A 3 -27.22 -3.36 2.62
CA SER A 3 -26.06 -2.54 2.88
C SER A 3 -25.82 -2.54 4.38
N LEU A 4 -24.82 -3.30 4.83
CA LEU A 4 -24.54 -3.59 6.23
C LEU A 4 -23.19 -3.01 6.66
N THR A 5 -23.01 -2.75 7.95
CA THR A 5 -21.72 -2.32 8.52
C THR A 5 -21.48 -2.91 9.90
N THR A 6 -20.20 -3.16 10.22
CA THR A 6 -19.75 -3.46 11.58
C THR A 6 -19.90 -2.26 12.53
N GLY A 7 -20.10 -1.06 11.99
CA GLY A 7 -19.83 0.16 12.73
C GLY A 7 -18.35 0.28 13.10
N LEU A 8 -18.02 1.34 13.84
CA LEU A 8 -16.65 1.57 14.26
C LEU A 8 -16.26 0.58 15.36
N ILE A 9 -15.25 -0.24 15.09
CA ILE A 9 -14.62 -1.11 16.06
C ILE A 9 -13.42 -0.36 16.64
N ASP A 10 -13.46 -0.10 17.95
CA ASP A 10 -12.31 0.39 18.70
C ASP A 10 -11.37 -0.78 18.97
N ASN A 11 -10.14 -0.67 18.49
CA ASN A 11 -9.11 -1.67 18.65
C ASN A 11 -7.81 -1.05 19.17
N LEU A 12 -7.98 -0.07 20.07
CA LEU A 12 -6.88 0.55 20.81
C LEU A 12 -6.01 -0.51 21.48
N ALA A 13 -4.70 -0.31 21.36
CA ALA A 13 -3.73 -1.24 21.91
C ALA A 13 -3.74 -1.19 23.44
N VAL A 14 -3.93 -2.34 24.08
CA VAL A 14 -3.76 -2.48 25.53
C VAL A 14 -2.37 -3.08 25.74
N ALA A 15 -1.48 -2.33 26.39
CA ALA A 15 -0.07 -2.69 26.53
C ALA A 15 0.64 -2.97 25.18
N GLY A 16 0.29 -2.22 24.13
CA GLY A 16 0.92 -2.32 22.81
C GLY A 16 0.43 -3.50 21.96
N VAL A 17 -0.40 -4.38 22.53
CA VAL A 17 -1.04 -5.47 21.79
C VAL A 17 -2.47 -5.03 21.48
N ARG A 18 -2.78 -5.03 20.18
CA ARG A 18 -4.16 -4.82 19.74
C ARG A 18 -4.98 -6.07 19.98
N PRO A 19 -6.19 -5.95 20.53
CA PRO A 19 -7.08 -7.10 20.72
C PRO A 19 -7.31 -7.90 19.44
N THR A 20 -7.46 -7.22 18.30
CA THR A 20 -7.64 -7.82 16.98
C THR A 20 -6.48 -7.46 16.07
N SER A 21 -5.88 -8.48 15.45
CA SER A 21 -4.92 -8.36 14.36
C SER A 21 -5.48 -8.71 13.00
N THR A 22 -6.49 -9.59 12.97
CA THR A 22 -7.13 -10.05 11.74
C THR A 22 -8.63 -10.08 11.95
N LEU A 23 -9.40 -9.49 11.05
CA LEU A 23 -10.84 -9.67 11.00
C LEU A 23 -11.17 -10.80 10.03
N THR A 24 -11.85 -11.84 10.49
CA THR A 24 -12.41 -12.87 9.63
C THR A 24 -13.85 -12.50 9.31
N VAL A 25 -14.22 -12.51 8.03
CA VAL A 25 -15.61 -12.34 7.56
C VAL A 25 -16.06 -13.65 6.94
N ARG A 26 -17.24 -14.12 7.31
CA ARG A 26 -17.90 -15.27 6.71
C ARG A 26 -19.20 -14.82 6.06
N ALA A 27 -19.38 -15.17 4.79
CA ALA A 27 -20.59 -14.90 4.04
C ALA A 27 -21.20 -16.21 3.56
N THR A 28 -22.51 -16.37 3.71
CA THR A 28 -23.28 -17.52 3.21
C THR A 28 -24.37 -17.00 2.28
N ASN A 29 -24.56 -17.63 1.12
CA ASN A 29 -25.68 -17.32 0.24
C ASN A 29 -26.85 -18.28 0.46
N ASP A 30 -27.86 -17.86 1.22
CA ASP A 30 -29.09 -18.64 1.44
C ASP A 30 -30.17 -18.35 0.39
N ASP A 31 -29.85 -17.59 -0.66
CA ASP A 31 -30.74 -17.36 -1.79
C ASP A 31 -30.76 -18.54 -2.78
N THR A 32 -31.76 -18.52 -3.65
CA THR A 32 -31.92 -19.41 -4.80
C THR A 32 -31.17 -18.93 -6.05
N ILE A 33 -30.60 -17.73 -6.02
CA ILE A 33 -29.83 -17.12 -7.13
C ILE A 33 -28.40 -16.79 -6.71
N ILE A 34 -27.54 -16.51 -7.70
CA ILE A 34 -26.18 -16.03 -7.44
C ILE A 34 -26.24 -14.65 -6.78
N ALA A 35 -25.52 -14.49 -5.67
CA ALA A 35 -25.39 -13.22 -4.97
C ALA A 35 -24.00 -12.61 -5.18
N ASN A 36 -23.94 -11.31 -5.46
CA ASN A 36 -22.69 -10.54 -5.49
C ASN A 36 -22.51 -9.84 -4.14
N ILE A 37 -21.31 -9.90 -3.60
CA ILE A 37 -20.93 -9.30 -2.33
C ILE A 37 -19.72 -8.39 -2.56
N GLN A 38 -19.83 -7.14 -2.12
CA GLN A 38 -18.73 -6.19 -2.00
C GLN A 38 -18.40 -5.98 -0.53
N ILE A 39 -17.12 -6.06 -0.20
CA ILE A 39 -16.58 -5.84 1.14
C ILE A 39 -15.60 -4.67 1.07
N ASP A 40 -15.91 -3.60 1.79
CA ASP A 40 -15.04 -2.44 1.91
C ASP A 40 -14.54 -2.32 3.37
N GLY A 41 -13.21 -2.30 3.53
CA GLY A 41 -12.56 -2.16 4.83
C GLY A 41 -11.94 -0.78 4.97
N PHE A 42 -12.14 -0.16 6.12
CA PHE A 42 -11.64 1.18 6.43
C PHE A 42 -10.92 1.19 7.77
N TYR A 43 -9.84 1.96 7.88
CA TYR A 43 -9.27 2.34 9.17
C TYR A 43 -9.60 3.80 9.46
N VAL A 44 -9.67 4.15 10.74
CA VAL A 44 -10.04 5.48 11.20
C VAL A 44 -8.92 6.09 12.02
N THR A 45 -8.48 7.28 11.62
CA THR A 45 -7.50 8.09 12.35
C THR A 45 -8.13 9.43 12.69
N GLY A 46 -8.40 9.67 13.97
CA GLY A 46 -9.14 10.85 14.40
C GLY A 46 -10.56 10.83 13.83
N THR A 47 -10.88 11.78 12.95
CA THR A 47 -12.19 11.87 12.28
C THR A 47 -12.15 11.41 10.82
N THR A 48 -10.99 11.00 10.30
CA THR A 48 -10.83 10.57 8.91
C THR A 48 -10.95 9.06 8.79
N LYS A 49 -11.82 8.61 7.89
CA LYS A 49 -12.00 7.21 7.51
C LYS A 49 -11.30 6.97 6.17
N THR A 50 -10.31 6.07 6.15
CA THR A 50 -9.52 5.76 4.96
C THR A 50 -9.75 4.31 4.55
N GLN A 51 -10.18 4.11 3.31
CA GLN A 51 -10.38 2.78 2.75
C GLN A 51 -9.04 2.11 2.44
N TYR A 52 -8.90 0.84 2.83
CA TYR A 52 -7.71 0.04 2.55
C TYR A 52 -8.05 -1.33 1.94
N VAL A 53 -9.32 -1.73 1.94
CA VAL A 53 -9.82 -2.93 1.26
C VAL A 53 -11.03 -2.55 0.41
N SER A 54 -11.08 -3.07 -0.81
CA SER A 54 -12.28 -3.16 -1.64
C SER A 54 -12.22 -4.49 -2.38
N GLU A 55 -13.09 -5.42 -2.03
CA GLU A 55 -13.13 -6.75 -2.61
C GLU A 55 -14.54 -7.07 -3.08
N VAL A 56 -14.66 -7.62 -4.30
CA VAL A 56 -15.94 -8.06 -4.86
C VAL A 56 -15.83 -9.54 -5.24
N PHE A 57 -16.84 -10.32 -4.86
CA PHE A 57 -16.95 -11.73 -5.24
C PHE A 57 -18.42 -12.14 -5.36
N SER A 58 -18.65 -13.28 -5.98
CA SER A 58 -19.98 -13.87 -6.14
C SER A 58 -20.05 -15.21 -5.42
N LEU A 59 -21.22 -15.53 -4.87
CA LEU A 59 -21.52 -16.83 -4.26
C LEU A 59 -22.69 -17.47 -4.99
N VAL A 60 -22.55 -18.75 -5.35
CA VAL A 60 -23.70 -19.53 -5.82
C VAL A 60 -24.60 -19.93 -4.63
N PRO A 61 -25.87 -20.31 -4.87
CA PRO A 61 -26.77 -20.78 -3.81
C PRO A 61 -26.14 -21.86 -2.91
N GLY A 62 -26.20 -21.65 -1.58
CA GLY A 62 -25.64 -22.53 -0.56
C GLY A 62 -24.12 -22.44 -0.37
N GLU A 63 -23.43 -21.59 -1.12
CA GLU A 63 -21.98 -21.43 -0.98
C GLU A 63 -21.62 -20.57 0.24
N VAL A 64 -20.50 -20.90 0.88
CA VAL A 64 -19.93 -20.18 2.03
C VAL A 64 -18.53 -19.70 1.68
N ALA A 65 -18.28 -18.40 1.79
CA ALA A 65 -16.94 -17.83 1.73
C ALA A 65 -16.44 -17.42 3.12
N THR A 66 -15.14 -17.57 3.36
CA THR A 66 -14.43 -17.01 4.52
C THR A 66 -13.25 -16.20 4.05
N LYS A 67 -13.20 -14.93 4.45
CA LYS A 67 -12.18 -13.95 4.07
C LYS A 67 -11.48 -13.42 5.32
N ASN A 68 -10.19 -13.16 5.24
CA ASN A 68 -9.40 -12.65 6.36
C ASN A 68 -8.75 -11.33 5.95
N TYR A 69 -8.93 -10.31 6.78
CA TYR A 69 -8.46 -8.96 6.52
C TYR A 69 -7.56 -8.48 7.64
N TYR A 70 -6.53 -7.72 7.27
CA TYR A 70 -5.64 -7.07 8.25
C TYR A 70 -6.43 -6.05 9.08
N ALA A 71 -6.31 -6.11 10.41
CA ALA A 71 -7.11 -5.29 11.32
C ALA A 71 -6.30 -4.70 12.48
N GLN A 72 -4.97 -4.60 12.37
CA GLN A 72 -4.13 -3.96 13.40
C GLN A 72 -4.16 -2.41 13.32
N PHE A 73 -5.36 -1.84 13.36
CA PHE A 73 -5.59 -0.39 13.44
C PHE A 73 -6.14 0.00 14.81
N ASP A 74 -6.01 1.27 15.21
CA ASP A 74 -6.62 1.82 16.44
C ASP A 74 -8.13 1.79 16.38
N ALA A 75 -8.69 2.04 15.21
CA ALA A 75 -10.10 1.83 14.94
C ALA A 75 -10.30 1.45 13.47
N PHE A 76 -11.27 0.60 13.20
CA PHE A 76 -11.59 0.16 11.84
C PHE A 76 -13.07 -0.16 11.70
N GLU A 77 -13.55 -0.17 10.45
CA GLU A 77 -14.94 -0.50 10.09
C GLU A 77 -14.93 -1.32 8.81
N PHE A 78 -15.86 -2.27 8.71
CA PHE A 78 -16.16 -2.99 7.48
C PHE A 78 -17.59 -2.72 7.04
N GLN A 79 -17.75 -2.47 5.74
CA GLN A 79 -19.02 -2.31 5.08
C GLN A 79 -19.24 -3.44 4.08
N PHE A 80 -20.48 -3.88 3.99
CA PHE A 80 -20.88 -5.00 3.15
C PHE A 80 -22.06 -4.58 2.29
N ILE A 81 -21.93 -4.74 0.97
CA ILE A 81 -23.01 -4.48 0.02
C ILE A 81 -23.31 -5.79 -0.69
N THR A 82 -24.57 -6.24 -0.61
CA THR A 82 -25.00 -7.53 -1.13
C THR A 82 -26.11 -7.34 -2.15
N SER A 83 -26.08 -8.08 -3.26
CA SER A 83 -27.15 -8.02 -4.25
C SER A 83 -28.46 -8.68 -3.78
N SER A 84 -28.43 -9.46 -2.69
CA SER A 84 -29.58 -10.15 -2.10
C SER A 84 -29.62 -9.97 -0.57
N ASP A 85 -30.83 -9.83 -0.02
CA ASP A 85 -31.05 -9.76 1.44
C ASP A 85 -30.95 -11.14 2.12
N ALA A 86 -30.88 -12.21 1.33
CA ALA A 86 -30.70 -13.58 1.82
C ALA A 86 -29.22 -13.96 2.02
N VAL A 87 -28.29 -13.02 1.79
CA VAL A 87 -26.87 -13.25 2.14
C VAL A 87 -26.68 -12.99 3.63
N GLU A 88 -26.27 -14.02 4.35
CA GLU A 88 -25.92 -13.92 5.77
C GLU A 88 -24.42 -13.59 5.91
N ILE A 89 -24.09 -12.54 6.68
CA ILE A 89 -22.70 -12.13 6.94
C ILE A 89 -22.41 -12.12 8.43
N SER A 90 -21.32 -12.75 8.84
CA SER A 90 -20.79 -12.68 10.21
C SER A 90 -19.32 -12.27 10.17
N ALA A 91 -18.85 -11.56 11.20
CA ALA A 91 -17.47 -11.10 11.29
C ALA A 91 -16.92 -11.30 12.70
N TRP A 92 -15.64 -11.65 12.82
CA TRP A 92 -14.99 -11.77 14.11
C TRP A 92 -13.50 -11.43 14.08
N GLY A 93 -13.06 -10.70 15.09
CA GLY A 93 -11.65 -10.42 15.31
C GLY A 93 -10.89 -11.65 15.82
N LYS A 94 -9.63 -11.75 15.41
CA LYS A 94 -8.63 -12.68 15.95
C LYS A 94 -7.40 -11.93 16.39
N ASN A 95 -6.81 -12.34 17.50
CA ASN A 95 -5.51 -11.84 17.96
C ASN A 95 -4.36 -12.43 17.13
N THR A 96 -3.12 -12.02 17.43
CA THR A 96 -1.91 -12.48 16.73
C THR A 96 -1.69 -14.00 16.82
N GLY A 97 -2.24 -14.66 17.85
CA GLY A 97 -2.22 -16.12 18.01
C GLY A 97 -3.35 -16.85 17.26
N GLY A 98 -4.21 -16.13 16.55
CA GLY A 98 -5.36 -16.67 15.83
C GLY A 98 -6.57 -16.99 16.71
N ASN A 99 -6.55 -16.66 18.01
CA ASN A 99 -7.67 -16.87 18.91
C ASN A 99 -8.72 -15.77 18.73
N LEU A 100 -9.99 -16.11 18.94
CA LEU A 100 -11.11 -15.17 18.83
C LEU A 100 -11.01 -14.05 19.87
N THR A 101 -11.22 -12.83 19.41
CA THR A 101 -11.34 -11.65 20.26
C THR A 101 -12.81 -11.42 20.54
N VAL A 102 -13.30 -11.86 21.71
CA VAL A 102 -14.73 -11.86 22.06
C VAL A 102 -15.38 -10.49 21.92
N ALA A 103 -14.65 -9.42 22.22
CA ALA A 103 -15.12 -8.04 22.10
C ALA A 103 -15.40 -7.58 20.65
N HIS A 104 -14.80 -8.23 19.65
CA HIS A 104 -14.88 -7.85 18.24
C HIS A 104 -15.57 -8.93 17.40
N ARG A 105 -16.57 -9.60 17.96
CA ARG A 105 -17.43 -10.56 17.27
C ARG A 105 -18.76 -9.90 16.93
N MET A 106 -19.23 -10.12 15.71
CA MET A 106 -20.50 -9.62 15.20
C MET A 106 -21.19 -10.74 14.43
N VAL A 107 -22.38 -11.13 14.89
CA VAL A 107 -23.26 -12.03 14.12
C VAL A 107 -24.11 -11.23 13.13
N ALA A 108 -24.81 -11.92 12.23
CA ALA A 108 -25.54 -11.28 11.13
C ALA A 108 -26.60 -10.30 11.62
N GLU A 109 -27.28 -10.63 12.72
CA GLU A 109 -28.31 -9.80 13.33
C GLU A 109 -27.75 -8.57 14.06
N GLU A 110 -26.44 -8.54 14.33
CA GLU A 110 -25.75 -7.43 15.01
C GLU A 110 -25.18 -6.40 14.02
N LEU A 111 -25.25 -6.65 12.71
CA LEU A 111 -24.80 -5.72 11.68
C LEU A 111 -25.82 -4.58 11.46
N ASN A 112 -25.34 -3.35 11.38
CA ASN A 112 -26.20 -2.17 11.18
C ASN A 112 -26.46 -1.92 9.71
N THR A 113 -27.57 -1.26 9.37
CA THR A 113 -27.78 -0.74 8.02
C THR A 113 -26.94 0.53 7.79
N ILE A 114 -26.31 0.66 6.62
CA ILE A 114 -25.52 1.85 6.28
C ILE A 114 -26.46 3.07 6.27
N GLY A 115 -26.31 3.97 7.25
CA GLY A 115 -27.14 5.18 7.41
C GLY A 115 -27.90 5.29 8.75
N SER A 116 -27.94 4.25 9.59
CA SER A 116 -28.41 4.37 10.97
C SER A 116 -27.29 4.88 11.89
N ALA A 117 -27.64 5.70 12.90
CA ALA A 117 -26.68 6.27 13.87
C ALA A 117 -25.71 5.20 14.42
N GLY A 118 -24.41 5.49 14.37
CA GLY A 118 -23.36 4.55 14.76
C GLY A 118 -23.50 4.08 16.20
N ILE A 119 -23.39 2.77 16.41
CA ILE A 119 -23.19 2.19 17.74
C ILE A 119 -21.92 2.79 18.35
N THR A 120 -22.06 3.38 19.54
CA THR A 120 -20.92 3.47 20.46
C THR A 120 -20.52 2.04 20.78
N GLY A 121 -19.28 1.65 20.47
CA GLY A 121 -18.79 0.29 20.69
C GLY A 121 -19.08 -0.21 22.11
N ALA A 122 -19.35 -1.51 22.25
CA ALA A 122 -19.55 -2.13 23.55
C ALA A 122 -18.41 -1.71 24.49
N THR A 123 -18.76 -1.07 25.61
CA THR A 123 -17.80 -0.73 26.66
C THR A 123 -17.05 -1.99 27.05
N GLY A 124 -15.72 -1.97 26.90
CA GLY A 124 -14.87 -3.12 27.22
C GLY A 124 -15.18 -3.65 28.63
N ALA A 125 -15.30 -4.97 28.77
CA ALA A 125 -15.49 -5.60 30.07
C ALA A 125 -14.43 -5.07 31.04
N THR A 126 -14.88 -4.66 32.23
CA THR A 126 -14.01 -4.27 33.35
C THR A 126 -12.90 -5.31 33.49
N GLY A 127 -11.64 -4.85 33.51
CA GLY A 127 -10.48 -5.74 33.61
C GLY A 127 -10.65 -6.72 34.77
N ALA A 128 -10.22 -7.98 34.56
CA ALA A 128 -10.34 -9.04 35.56
C ALA A 128 -9.91 -8.54 36.94
N THR A 129 -10.80 -8.66 37.93
CA THR A 129 -10.46 -8.41 39.33
C THR A 129 -9.20 -9.22 39.66
N GLY A 130 -8.16 -8.55 40.15
CA GLY A 130 -6.92 -9.23 40.53
C GLY A 130 -7.21 -10.40 41.46
N ALA A 131 -6.44 -11.50 41.32
CA ALA A 131 -6.64 -12.70 42.10
C ALA A 131 -6.81 -12.37 43.59
N THR A 132 -7.88 -12.87 44.20
CA THR A 132 -8.11 -12.76 45.65
C THR A 132 -6.85 -13.25 46.36
N GLY A 133 -6.23 -12.38 47.18
CA GLY A 133 -5.07 -12.75 47.98
C GLY A 133 -5.36 -14.00 48.81
N ALA A 134 -4.36 -14.87 48.98
CA ALA A 134 -4.50 -16.11 49.74
C ALA A 134 -5.14 -15.85 51.11
N THR A 135 -6.17 -16.63 51.45
CA THR A 135 -6.81 -16.60 52.76
C THR A 135 -5.76 -16.81 53.85
N GLY A 136 -5.61 -15.83 54.75
CA GLY A 136 -4.72 -15.95 55.90
C GLY A 136 -5.09 -17.17 56.76
N ALA A 137 -4.08 -17.86 57.29
CA ALA A 137 -4.28 -19.05 58.13
C ALA A 137 -5.24 -18.76 59.31
N THR A 138 -6.20 -19.65 59.54
CA THR A 138 -7.13 -19.58 60.67
C THR A 138 -6.35 -19.52 61.98
N GLY A 139 -6.48 -18.40 62.70
CA GLY A 139 -5.92 -18.26 64.05
C GLY A 139 -6.61 -19.22 65.03
N ALA A 140 -5.82 -19.81 65.93
CA ALA A 140 -6.31 -20.70 66.97
C ALA A 140 -7.39 -20.03 67.83
N THR A 141 -8.44 -20.79 68.16
CA THR A 141 -9.56 -20.34 69.01
C THR A 141 -9.05 -19.85 70.36
N GLY A 142 -9.20 -18.55 70.62
CA GLY A 142 -8.88 -17.91 71.89
C GLY A 142 -9.72 -16.65 72.10
N ALA A 143 -10.06 -16.40 73.36
CA ALA A 143 -11.04 -15.43 73.89
C ALA A 143 -11.30 -14.13 73.09
N THR A 144 -12.59 -13.75 73.03
CA THR A 144 -13.12 -12.49 72.49
C THR A 144 -12.23 -11.28 72.76
N GLY A 145 -11.59 -10.76 71.71
CA GLY A 145 -10.70 -9.59 71.74
C GLY A 145 -10.76 -8.80 70.43
N ALA A 146 -10.49 -7.50 70.51
CA ALA A 146 -10.77 -6.42 69.56
C ALA A 146 -10.57 -6.70 68.05
N THR A 147 -11.43 -6.08 67.23
CA THR A 147 -11.34 -6.00 65.76
C THR A 147 -9.91 -5.72 65.30
N GLY A 148 -9.34 -6.63 64.50
CA GLY A 148 -7.96 -6.53 64.00
C GLY A 148 -7.73 -5.30 63.11
N ALA A 149 -6.55 -4.69 63.23
CA ALA A 149 -6.16 -3.49 62.48
C ALA A 149 -6.12 -3.73 60.96
N THR A 150 -6.58 -2.73 60.19
CA THR A 150 -6.51 -2.70 58.73
C THR A 150 -5.07 -2.84 58.25
N GLY A 151 -4.80 -3.81 57.37
CA GLY A 151 -3.46 -4.07 56.82
C GLY A 151 -2.90 -2.88 56.03
N ALA A 152 -1.58 -2.68 56.11
CA ALA A 152 -0.88 -1.59 55.43
C ALA A 152 -0.99 -1.67 53.90
N THR A 153 -1.21 -0.52 53.26
CA THR A 153 -1.22 -0.37 51.80
C THR A 153 0.11 -0.83 51.20
N GLY A 154 0.06 -1.74 50.23
CA GLY A 154 1.25 -2.29 49.55
C GLY A 154 2.05 -1.21 48.81
N ALA A 155 3.38 -1.40 48.74
CA ALA A 155 4.29 -0.46 48.10
C ALA A 155 4.03 -0.34 46.59
N THR A 156 4.12 0.89 46.07
CA THR A 156 4.01 1.19 44.64
C THR A 156 5.09 0.45 43.85
N GLY A 157 4.68 -0.30 42.82
CA GLY A 157 5.58 -1.07 41.96
C GLY A 157 6.57 -0.18 41.19
N ALA A 158 7.77 -0.71 40.94
CA ALA A 158 8.84 0.00 40.25
C ALA A 158 8.44 0.42 38.82
N THR A 159 8.85 1.63 38.41
CA THR A 159 8.65 2.12 37.04
C THR A 159 9.33 1.19 36.04
N GLY A 160 8.57 0.67 35.09
CA GLY A 160 9.07 -0.22 34.04
C GLY A 160 10.09 0.48 33.14
N ALA A 161 11.09 -0.28 32.69
CA ALA A 161 12.15 0.22 31.82
C ALA A 161 11.59 0.82 30.52
N THR A 162 12.18 1.93 30.07
CA THR A 162 11.87 2.53 28.77
C THR A 162 12.02 1.48 27.67
N GLY A 163 10.95 1.24 26.91
CA GLY A 163 10.95 0.28 25.81
C GLY A 163 11.95 0.68 24.72
N ALA A 164 12.53 -0.32 24.05
CA ALA A 164 13.45 -0.10 22.95
C ALA A 164 12.77 0.71 21.83
N THR A 165 13.44 1.75 21.34
CA THR A 165 13.06 2.48 20.14
C THR A 165 12.86 1.50 18.98
N GLY A 166 11.69 1.54 18.32
CA GLY A 166 11.40 0.68 17.18
C GLY A 166 12.43 0.83 16.07
N ALA A 167 12.77 -0.28 15.39
CA ALA A 167 13.68 -0.25 14.27
C ALA A 167 13.11 0.65 13.15
N PRO A 168 13.93 1.51 12.50
CA PRO A 168 13.48 2.30 11.36
C PRO A 168 12.91 1.39 10.26
N GLY A 169 11.78 1.78 9.65
CA GLY A 169 11.21 1.08 8.51
C GLY A 169 12.26 0.95 7.38
N SER A 170 12.61 -0.28 7.04
CA SER A 170 13.61 -0.58 6.01
C SER A 170 12.93 -0.58 4.64
N GLY A 171 13.01 0.55 3.92
CA GLY A 171 12.65 0.66 2.51
C GLY A 171 11.21 1.13 2.20
N ALA A 172 11.08 2.18 1.39
CA ALA A 172 9.89 2.59 0.66
C ALA A 172 10.12 2.43 -0.85
N MET A 173 9.07 2.19 -1.64
CA MET A 173 9.15 2.11 -3.10
C MET A 173 8.31 3.22 -3.73
N ILE A 174 8.88 3.96 -4.69
CA ILE A 174 8.16 4.93 -5.51
C ILE A 174 7.76 4.26 -6.83
N PRO A 175 6.45 4.04 -7.09
CA PRO A 175 5.98 3.49 -8.34
C PRO A 175 5.88 4.57 -9.43
N TYR A 176 6.37 4.24 -10.61
CA TYR A 176 6.16 4.98 -11.84
C TYR A 176 5.41 4.09 -12.83
N SER A 177 4.30 4.57 -13.38
CA SER A 177 3.52 3.82 -14.38
C SER A 177 2.92 4.78 -15.40
N SER A 178 2.92 4.37 -16.66
CA SER A 178 2.29 5.11 -17.75
C SER A 178 0.79 4.83 -17.77
N GLY A 179 -0.03 5.88 -17.89
CA GLY A 179 -1.49 5.74 -18.07
C GLY A 179 -1.90 5.36 -19.50
N SER A 180 -1.09 5.76 -20.47
CA SER A 180 -1.25 5.50 -21.90
C SER A 180 0.08 5.00 -22.48
N PRO A 181 0.08 4.35 -23.66
CA PRO A 181 1.32 3.96 -24.32
C PRO A 181 2.23 5.19 -24.53
N ILE A 182 3.47 5.07 -24.09
CA ILE A 182 4.51 6.07 -24.33
C ILE A 182 5.09 5.91 -25.72
N THR A 183 5.61 6.99 -26.29
CA THR A 183 6.33 6.96 -27.57
C THR A 183 7.76 7.41 -27.34
N VAL A 184 8.72 6.57 -27.71
CA VAL A 184 10.14 6.93 -27.71
C VAL A 184 10.71 6.83 -29.11
N THR A 185 11.52 7.79 -29.51
CA THR A 185 12.11 7.83 -30.84
C THR A 185 13.63 7.80 -30.80
N THR A 186 14.23 7.45 -31.92
CA THR A 186 15.67 7.56 -32.20
C THR A 186 15.85 8.49 -33.38
N ILE A 187 16.96 9.24 -33.38
CA ILE A 187 17.29 10.20 -34.44
C ILE A 187 18.50 9.72 -35.25
N ALA A 188 18.92 10.51 -36.24
CA ALA A 188 20.09 10.18 -37.05
C ALA A 188 21.30 9.85 -36.18
N LEU A 189 22.13 8.91 -36.66
CA LEU A 189 23.26 8.33 -35.92
C LEU A 189 22.86 7.46 -34.71
N GLY A 190 21.58 7.20 -34.50
CA GLY A 190 21.10 6.23 -33.51
C GLY A 190 21.01 6.79 -32.08
N ALA A 191 21.21 8.10 -31.94
CA ALA A 191 21.06 8.79 -30.67
C ALA A 191 19.59 8.82 -30.20
N ALA A 192 19.40 9.08 -28.91
CA ALA A 192 18.07 9.24 -28.34
C ALA A 192 17.34 10.42 -28.98
N GLY A 193 16.14 10.15 -29.48
CA GLY A 193 15.22 11.16 -29.99
C GLY A 193 14.37 11.73 -28.87
N THR A 194 13.06 11.77 -29.11
CA THR A 194 12.05 12.20 -28.14
C THR A 194 11.92 11.14 -27.04
N PRO A 195 12.26 11.46 -25.79
CA PRO A 195 12.02 10.58 -24.65
C PRO A 195 10.55 10.67 -24.22
N SER A 196 10.17 9.89 -23.20
CA SER A 196 8.86 9.99 -22.55
C SER A 196 8.98 10.04 -21.04
N PHE A 197 8.12 10.84 -20.42
CA PHE A 197 8.00 10.96 -18.98
C PHE A 197 6.90 10.04 -18.46
N VAL A 198 7.13 9.44 -17.31
CA VAL A 198 6.19 8.51 -16.67
C VAL A 198 6.03 8.90 -15.21
N GLY A 199 4.80 8.88 -14.70
CA GLY A 199 4.53 9.13 -13.28
C GLY A 199 3.03 9.17 -12.96
N PHE A 200 2.68 8.70 -11.76
CA PHE A 200 1.31 8.75 -11.21
C PHE A 200 0.21 8.14 -12.11
N GLY A 201 0.53 7.06 -12.83
CA GLY A 201 -0.42 6.44 -13.76
C GLY A 201 -0.72 7.33 -14.98
N SER A 202 0.21 8.22 -15.35
CA SER A 202 0.12 9.08 -16.51
C SER A 202 1.48 9.17 -17.22
N SER A 203 1.47 9.74 -18.41
CA SER A 203 2.67 9.88 -19.23
C SER A 203 2.55 11.02 -20.23
N GLY A 204 3.69 11.58 -20.62
CA GLY A 204 3.75 12.63 -21.63
C GLY A 204 5.04 12.55 -22.45
N PRO A 205 5.04 13.06 -23.69
CA PRO A 205 6.25 13.14 -24.48
C PRO A 205 7.25 14.13 -23.86
N GLY A 206 8.54 13.86 -24.05
CA GLY A 206 9.58 14.82 -23.77
C GLY A 206 9.45 16.06 -24.65
N LEU A 207 9.72 17.23 -24.09
CA LEU A 207 9.60 18.51 -24.80
C LEU A 207 10.64 18.69 -25.93
N THR A 208 11.77 17.99 -25.83
CA THR A 208 12.88 18.01 -26.80
C THR A 208 13.62 16.67 -26.80
N SER A 209 14.61 16.51 -27.69
CA SER A 209 15.59 15.42 -27.61
C SER A 209 16.27 15.39 -26.24
N LEU A 210 16.57 14.19 -25.71
CA LEU A 210 17.17 14.02 -24.39
C LEU A 210 18.46 14.87 -24.25
N GLY A 211 18.37 15.94 -23.47
CA GLY A 211 19.46 16.87 -23.20
C GLY A 211 20.14 16.63 -21.85
N ALA A 212 21.13 17.47 -21.53
CA ALA A 212 21.80 17.44 -20.23
C ALA A 212 20.86 17.79 -19.06
N THR A 213 19.80 18.55 -19.32
CA THR A 213 18.76 18.90 -18.35
C THR A 213 17.39 18.84 -19.02
N ILE A 214 16.36 18.55 -18.22
CA ILE A 214 14.94 18.59 -18.62
C ILE A 214 14.27 19.74 -17.88
N ASP A 215 13.80 20.73 -18.62
CA ASP A 215 13.07 21.86 -18.06
C ASP A 215 11.56 21.67 -18.25
N LEU A 216 10.82 21.60 -17.14
CA LEU A 216 9.38 21.46 -17.12
C LEU A 216 8.64 22.79 -16.87
N THR A 217 9.32 23.94 -16.92
CA THR A 217 8.72 25.29 -16.76
C THR A 217 7.87 25.75 -17.96
N GLY A 218 7.40 24.80 -18.78
CA GLY A 218 6.66 25.06 -20.02
C GLY A 218 5.27 25.69 -19.82
N PRO A 219 4.56 25.99 -20.94
CA PRO A 219 3.26 26.65 -20.92
C PRO A 219 2.23 25.89 -20.08
N SER A 220 1.33 26.62 -19.42
CA SER A 220 0.32 26.08 -18.48
C SER A 220 -0.66 25.06 -19.07
N ALA A 221 -0.71 24.90 -20.39
CA ALA A 221 -1.61 23.98 -21.10
C ALA A 221 -1.04 22.57 -21.31
N THR A 222 0.21 22.31 -20.94
CA THR A 222 0.86 21.01 -21.14
C THR A 222 0.96 20.25 -19.82
N ALA A 223 0.53 18.99 -19.79
CA ALA A 223 0.72 18.12 -18.62
C ALA A 223 2.21 17.73 -18.55
N LEU A 224 2.98 18.45 -17.72
CA LEU A 224 4.44 18.30 -17.65
C LEU A 224 4.95 17.76 -16.32
N ASN A 225 4.18 17.92 -15.23
CA ASN A 225 4.66 17.61 -13.90
C ASN A 225 4.37 16.15 -13.50
N PHE A 226 5.23 15.24 -13.97
CA PHE A 226 5.22 13.81 -13.60
C PHE A 226 6.22 13.49 -12.47
N ALA A 227 6.78 14.51 -11.83
CA ALA A 227 7.83 14.34 -10.84
C ALA A 227 7.25 14.00 -9.46
N PHE A 228 7.87 13.02 -8.80
CA PHE A 228 7.61 12.67 -7.42
C PHE A 228 8.41 13.56 -6.47
N SER A 229 7.75 14.14 -5.46
CA SER A 229 8.42 14.90 -4.40
C SER A 229 8.69 14.00 -3.21
N VAL A 230 9.98 13.83 -2.88
CA VAL A 230 10.44 12.99 -1.77
C VAL A 230 9.97 13.56 -0.43
N PRO A 231 9.18 12.82 0.38
CA PRO A 231 8.60 13.35 1.61
C PRO A 231 9.58 13.38 2.79
N ARG A 232 10.68 12.62 2.71
CA ARG A 232 11.70 12.50 3.75
C ARG A 232 13.04 12.12 3.12
N ALA A 233 14.13 12.62 3.69
CA ALA A 233 15.47 12.18 3.29
C ALA A 233 15.64 10.65 3.38
N GLY A 234 16.41 10.09 2.45
CA GLY A 234 16.67 8.66 2.35
C GLY A 234 17.74 8.35 1.31
N ILE A 235 18.02 7.07 1.08
CA ILE A 235 19.00 6.61 0.09
C ILE A 235 18.28 5.77 -0.96
N ILE A 236 18.39 6.14 -2.24
CA ILE A 236 17.92 5.28 -3.33
C ILE A 236 18.87 4.09 -3.44
N THR A 237 18.31 2.88 -3.38
CA THR A 237 19.04 1.61 -3.31
C THR A 237 18.89 0.76 -4.57
N SER A 238 17.75 0.86 -5.25
CA SER A 238 17.53 0.18 -6.53
C SER A 238 16.52 0.89 -7.42
N ILE A 239 16.57 0.55 -8.71
CA ILE A 239 15.60 0.93 -9.74
C ILE A 239 15.27 -0.30 -10.58
N ASP A 240 13.99 -0.63 -10.68
CA ASP A 240 13.45 -1.65 -11.57
C ASP A 240 12.65 -0.98 -12.67
N ALA A 241 12.78 -1.41 -13.92
CA ALA A 241 12.07 -0.82 -15.06
C ALA A 241 11.60 -1.88 -16.06
N PHE A 242 10.42 -1.64 -16.64
CA PHE A 242 9.75 -2.52 -17.59
C PHE A 242 9.20 -1.72 -18.76
N PHE A 243 9.21 -2.34 -19.94
CA PHE A 243 8.62 -1.81 -21.16
C PHE A 243 7.93 -2.93 -21.94
N SER A 244 6.72 -2.68 -22.44
CA SER A 244 5.95 -3.63 -23.25
C SER A 244 5.44 -2.97 -24.52
N THR A 245 5.79 -3.49 -25.70
CA THR A 245 5.38 -2.91 -26.98
C THR A 245 3.87 -2.98 -27.19
N THR A 246 3.30 -1.97 -27.84
CA THR A 246 1.86 -1.93 -28.21
C THR A 246 1.62 -2.00 -29.71
N ALA A 247 2.68 -1.91 -30.51
CA ALA A 247 2.63 -2.02 -31.95
C ALA A 247 3.74 -2.96 -32.45
N PRO A 248 3.50 -3.74 -33.51
CA PRO A 248 4.54 -4.56 -34.10
C PRO A 248 5.58 -3.69 -34.80
N LEU A 249 6.86 -4.08 -34.72
CA LEU A 249 7.97 -3.38 -35.38
C LEU A 249 8.79 -4.36 -36.23
N THR A 250 9.36 -3.85 -37.32
CA THR A 250 10.34 -4.58 -38.14
C THR A 250 11.66 -3.83 -38.13
N LEU A 251 12.60 -4.34 -37.35
CA LEU A 251 13.91 -3.76 -37.06
C LEU A 251 15.01 -4.61 -37.71
N THR A 252 14.83 -4.99 -38.98
CA THR A 252 15.81 -5.83 -39.70
C THR A 252 17.18 -5.15 -39.73
N GLY A 253 18.20 -5.83 -39.20
CA GLY A 253 19.56 -5.27 -39.09
C GLY A 253 19.68 -4.09 -38.13
N THR A 254 18.67 -3.83 -37.30
CA THR A 254 18.62 -2.75 -36.33
C THR A 254 18.40 -3.33 -34.93
N THR A 255 19.10 -2.79 -33.94
CA THR A 255 18.89 -3.10 -32.53
C THR A 255 18.50 -1.82 -31.81
N LEU A 256 17.30 -1.82 -31.21
CA LEU A 256 16.81 -0.75 -30.36
C LEU A 256 16.98 -1.12 -28.89
N THR A 257 17.64 -0.23 -28.15
CA THR A 257 17.86 -0.38 -26.72
C THR A 257 17.01 0.63 -25.99
N ILE A 258 16.10 0.16 -25.13
CA ILE A 258 15.30 1.02 -24.26
C ILE A 258 16.07 1.24 -22.96
N THR A 259 16.09 2.48 -22.49
CA THR A 259 16.75 2.86 -21.22
C THR A 259 15.79 3.68 -20.38
N ALA A 260 15.63 3.30 -19.11
CA ALA A 260 15.01 4.12 -18.08
C ALA A 260 16.10 4.86 -17.30
N GLN A 261 15.91 6.14 -17.05
CA GLN A 261 16.89 6.99 -16.38
C GLN A 261 16.18 7.85 -15.33
N LEU A 262 16.74 7.91 -14.13
CA LEU A 262 16.26 8.81 -13.10
C LEU A 262 16.87 10.19 -13.27
N TYR A 263 16.05 11.21 -13.11
CA TYR A 263 16.45 12.61 -13.06
C TYR A 263 16.01 13.21 -11.72
N SER A 264 16.80 14.16 -11.21
CA SER A 264 16.51 14.84 -9.96
C SER A 264 16.52 16.36 -10.11
N SER A 265 15.73 17.02 -9.28
CA SER A 265 15.73 18.47 -9.11
C SER A 265 15.57 18.84 -7.62
N THR A 266 16.01 20.03 -7.25
CA THR A 266 15.76 20.63 -5.93
C THR A 266 14.47 21.43 -5.98
N THR A 267 13.58 21.27 -4.99
CA THR A 267 12.41 22.15 -4.86
C THR A 267 12.89 23.60 -4.59
N PRO A 268 12.27 24.63 -5.20
CA PRO A 268 11.04 24.63 -6.01
C PRO A 268 11.24 24.47 -7.52
N ASP A 269 12.44 24.13 -7.98
CA ASP A 269 12.79 24.14 -9.39
C ASP A 269 12.11 23.01 -10.17
N ASN A 270 11.82 23.29 -11.44
CA ASN A 270 11.28 22.35 -12.43
C ASN A 270 12.34 21.94 -13.47
N ILE A 271 13.63 22.18 -13.17
CA ILE A 271 14.75 21.83 -14.04
C ILE A 271 15.46 20.61 -13.46
N PHE A 272 15.45 19.52 -14.20
CA PHE A 272 15.88 18.20 -13.78
C PHE A 272 17.20 17.82 -14.46
N SER A 273 18.14 17.29 -13.69
CA SER A 273 19.42 16.77 -14.19
C SER A 273 19.48 15.25 -14.04
N PRO A 274 20.14 14.51 -14.95
CA PRO A 274 20.24 13.07 -14.86
C PRO A 274 21.04 12.67 -13.62
N VAL A 275 20.53 11.71 -12.88
CA VAL A 275 21.22 11.16 -11.72
C VAL A 275 22.25 10.14 -12.21
N ALA A 276 23.53 10.44 -12.02
CA ALA A 276 24.63 9.60 -12.48
C ALA A 276 24.50 8.15 -11.95
N GLY A 277 24.76 7.18 -12.82
CA GLY A 277 24.72 5.77 -12.45
C GLY A 277 23.33 5.19 -12.23
N THR A 278 22.25 5.87 -12.64
CA THR A 278 20.86 5.35 -12.54
C THR A 278 20.27 4.89 -13.88
N ALA A 279 21.09 4.80 -14.93
CA ALA A 279 20.66 4.31 -16.23
C ALA A 279 20.37 2.80 -16.14
N VAL A 280 19.10 2.44 -16.28
CA VAL A 280 18.66 1.04 -16.39
C VAL A 280 18.50 0.72 -17.87
N THR A 281 19.42 -0.06 -18.42
CA THR A 281 19.30 -0.61 -19.77
C THR A 281 18.38 -1.83 -19.75
N LEU A 282 17.30 -1.80 -20.52
CA LEU A 282 16.32 -2.88 -20.56
C LEU A 282 16.76 -3.97 -21.56
N ALA A 283 16.55 -5.22 -21.15
CA ALA A 283 16.84 -6.42 -21.93
C ALA A 283 15.61 -7.34 -22.02
N PRO A 284 15.43 -8.11 -23.11
CA PRO A 284 16.24 -8.07 -24.33
C PRO A 284 16.06 -6.76 -25.10
N ALA A 285 17.09 -6.34 -25.85
CA ALA A 285 16.95 -5.26 -26.81
C ALA A 285 15.96 -5.66 -27.93
N LEU A 286 15.25 -4.69 -28.50
CA LEU A 286 14.28 -4.93 -29.57
C LEU A 286 15.02 -5.05 -30.91
N THR A 287 14.86 -6.18 -31.60
CA THR A 287 15.52 -6.42 -32.89
C THR A 287 14.69 -7.38 -33.76
N GLY A 288 14.92 -7.37 -35.07
CA GLY A 288 14.21 -8.24 -36.00
C GLY A 288 12.71 -7.94 -36.04
N VAL A 289 11.88 -8.98 -36.04
CA VAL A 289 10.41 -8.82 -35.98
C VAL A 289 9.98 -8.79 -34.51
N VAL A 290 9.46 -7.65 -34.07
CA VAL A 290 8.99 -7.42 -32.71
C VAL A 290 7.47 -7.49 -32.71
N ALA A 291 6.91 -8.42 -31.95
CA ALA A 291 5.47 -8.57 -31.78
C ALA A 291 4.89 -7.50 -30.83
N VAL A 292 3.57 -7.35 -30.83
CA VAL A 292 2.85 -6.66 -29.76
C VAL A 292 3.02 -7.44 -28.46
N GLY A 293 3.24 -6.74 -27.34
CA GLY A 293 3.46 -7.35 -26.03
C GLY A 293 4.87 -7.92 -25.86
N ALA A 294 5.82 -7.56 -26.73
CA ALA A 294 7.23 -7.88 -26.50
C ALA A 294 7.71 -7.06 -25.28
N ILE A 295 8.29 -7.76 -24.30
CA ILE A 295 8.70 -7.17 -23.03
C ILE A 295 10.23 -7.05 -22.99
N SER A 296 10.69 -5.89 -22.51
CA SER A 296 12.07 -5.68 -22.07
C SER A 296 12.03 -5.15 -20.64
N ASN A 297 12.95 -5.60 -19.79
CA ASN A 297 13.04 -5.13 -18.41
C ASN A 297 14.49 -5.03 -17.95
N GLY A 298 14.71 -4.32 -16.86
CA GLY A 298 16.03 -4.17 -16.26
C GLY A 298 15.91 -3.80 -14.79
N THR A 299 16.94 -4.20 -14.04
CA THR A 299 17.05 -3.94 -12.60
C THR A 299 18.45 -3.42 -12.33
N LEU A 300 18.54 -2.38 -11.51
CA LEU A 300 19.77 -1.80 -11.04
C LEU A 300 19.75 -1.75 -9.52
N THR A 301 20.68 -2.45 -8.88
CA THR A 301 20.78 -2.56 -7.42
C THR A 301 22.11 -2.03 -6.91
N GLY A 302 22.23 -1.83 -5.60
CA GLY A 302 23.48 -1.38 -4.98
C GLY A 302 23.72 0.11 -5.20
N LEU A 303 22.66 0.87 -5.50
CA LEU A 303 22.73 2.31 -5.53
C LEU A 303 22.90 2.85 -4.10
N ALA A 304 23.58 3.98 -4.00
CA ALA A 304 23.80 4.69 -2.73
C ALA A 304 23.60 6.19 -2.97
N ILE A 305 22.43 6.54 -3.53
CA ILE A 305 22.18 7.91 -3.99
C ILE A 305 21.34 8.63 -2.94
N PRO A 306 21.90 9.63 -2.25
CA PRO A 306 21.16 10.36 -1.23
C PRO A 306 20.09 11.26 -1.86
N VAL A 307 18.93 11.28 -1.23
CA VAL A 307 17.86 12.25 -1.50
C VAL A 307 17.47 12.94 -0.20
N THR A 308 17.09 14.20 -0.29
CA THR A 308 16.63 15.00 0.85
C THR A 308 15.12 15.18 0.81
N ASN A 309 14.54 15.70 1.90
CA ASN A 309 13.15 16.15 1.87
C ASN A 309 12.95 17.15 0.71
N GLN A 310 11.87 16.96 -0.05
CA GLN A 310 11.51 17.74 -1.24
C GLN A 310 12.46 17.59 -2.43
N THR A 311 13.40 16.64 -2.44
CA THR A 311 14.06 16.26 -3.70
C THR A 311 12.98 15.78 -4.67
N ARG A 312 12.98 16.32 -5.89
CA ARG A 312 12.03 15.92 -6.92
C ARG A 312 12.66 14.91 -7.84
N LEU A 313 11.94 13.83 -8.15
CA LEU A 313 12.41 12.71 -8.93
C LEU A 313 11.51 12.50 -10.14
N LEU A 314 12.11 12.52 -11.32
CA LEU A 314 11.43 12.30 -12.60
C LEU A 314 12.02 11.06 -13.26
N LEU A 315 11.16 10.16 -13.72
CA LEU A 315 11.58 8.99 -14.46
C LEU A 315 11.36 9.17 -15.96
N VAL A 316 12.39 8.88 -16.74
CA VAL A 316 12.43 9.14 -18.18
C VAL A 316 12.80 7.87 -18.92
N PHE A 317 11.96 7.48 -19.87
CA PHE A 317 12.25 6.40 -20.81
C PHE A 317 12.75 6.98 -22.13
N SER A 318 13.77 6.35 -22.70
CA SER A 318 14.37 6.72 -23.99
C SER A 318 14.77 5.49 -24.78
N ALA A 319 15.04 5.66 -26.07
CA ALA A 319 15.52 4.59 -26.94
C ALA A 319 16.80 5.04 -27.66
N THR A 320 17.72 4.12 -27.92
CA THR A 320 18.87 4.31 -28.83
C THR A 320 18.86 3.21 -29.88
N ALA A 321 19.43 3.48 -31.06
CA ALA A 321 19.49 2.54 -32.17
C ALA A 321 20.92 2.26 -32.59
N ALA A 322 21.20 1.02 -32.97
CA ALA A 322 22.42 0.64 -33.66
C ALA A 322 22.08 -0.25 -34.87
N GLY A 323 22.94 -0.22 -35.90
CA GLY A 323 22.76 -1.03 -37.12
C GLY A 323 22.34 -0.20 -38.33
N VAL A 324 21.37 -0.71 -39.10
CA VAL A 324 21.04 -0.19 -40.44
C VAL A 324 20.08 0.99 -40.39
N THR A 325 18.95 0.86 -39.70
CA THR A 325 17.93 1.92 -39.59
C THR A 325 18.05 2.60 -38.24
N LEU A 326 18.59 3.81 -38.22
CA LEU A 326 18.90 4.50 -36.96
C LEU A 326 17.78 5.42 -36.48
N VAL A 327 16.81 5.75 -37.33
CA VAL A 327 15.64 6.56 -36.99
C VAL A 327 14.43 5.64 -36.87
N ASN A 328 13.92 5.50 -35.66
CA ASN A 328 12.83 4.59 -35.33
C ASN A 328 11.88 5.25 -34.32
N THR A 329 10.63 4.79 -34.32
CA THR A 329 9.61 5.17 -33.33
C THR A 329 9.07 3.89 -32.71
N VAL A 330 9.12 3.80 -31.38
CA VAL A 330 8.60 2.65 -30.62
C VAL A 330 7.49 3.14 -29.69
N GLN A 331 6.40 2.38 -29.63
CA GLN A 331 5.28 2.61 -28.72
C GLN A 331 5.10 1.44 -27.77
N GLY A 332 4.83 1.74 -26.50
CA GLY A 332 4.62 0.72 -25.49
C GLY A 332 4.21 1.27 -24.13
N TYR A 333 3.77 0.38 -23.24
CA TYR A 333 3.56 0.70 -21.83
C TYR A 333 4.88 0.65 -21.07
N ALA A 334 5.07 1.57 -20.14
CA ALA A 334 6.27 1.67 -19.33
C ALA A 334 5.94 1.75 -17.84
N SER A 335 6.71 1.06 -17.02
CA SER A 335 6.60 1.13 -15.57
C SER A 335 7.95 0.93 -14.89
N ALA A 336 8.07 1.39 -13.66
CA ALA A 336 9.26 1.24 -12.85
C ALA A 336 8.99 1.40 -11.36
N GLY A 337 9.94 0.96 -10.54
CA GLY A 337 9.98 1.18 -9.10
C GLY A 337 11.33 1.74 -8.68
N VAL A 338 11.35 2.76 -7.83
CA VAL A 338 12.57 3.30 -7.20
C VAL A 338 12.52 3.00 -5.71
N ALA A 339 13.44 2.18 -5.20
CA ALA A 339 13.51 1.83 -3.78
C ALA A 339 14.35 2.86 -3.01
N ILE A 340 13.83 3.34 -1.88
CA ILE A 340 14.48 4.30 -0.98
C ILE A 340 14.49 3.74 0.44
N SER A 341 15.65 3.59 1.06
CA SER A 341 15.81 3.19 2.47
C SER A 341 16.05 4.38 3.39
#